data_AF-T1JYV5-F1
#
_entry.id   AF-T1JYV5-F1
#
_cell.length_a   1.000
_cell.length_b   1.000
_cell.length_c   1.000
_cell.angle_alpha   90.00
_cell.angle_beta   90.00
_cell.angle_gamma   90.00
#
_symmetry.space_group_name_H-M   'P 1'
#
loop_
_entity.id
_entity.type
_entity.pdbx_description
1 polymer ?
#
loop_
_entity_poly.entity_id
_entity_poly.type
_entity_poly.pdbx_seq_one_letter_code
_entity_poly.pdbx_strand_id
1 'polypeptide(L)'
;MTLNYCVIFLLVTIVFAGTDWWKYEFCYGDEVEQYHEEKGEKKSRILLGKWNLENHMQWLVKNPNKRPIRHKTPKQVSHFYGNGDVCDLTGKPRQVEVKLKCKFAGGDPETVALYLMEPKPCEYILGIESPLICHLLSTIDENGIMNHPDD
;
A
#
# COMPACT_ATOMS: atom_id res chain seq x y z
N MET A 1 -17.35 8.98 -8.84
CA MET A 1 -16.23 9.88 -8.44
C MET A 1 -15.15 8.99 -7.85
N THR A 2 -14.11 8.66 -8.61
CA THR A 2 -12.99 7.86 -8.14
C THR A 2 -12.38 8.54 -6.92
N LEU A 3 -12.28 7.83 -5.79
CA LEU A 3 -11.45 8.26 -4.68
C LEU A 3 -9.98 8.19 -5.14
N ASN A 4 -9.53 9.17 -5.93
CA ASN A 4 -8.12 9.48 -6.14
C ASN A 4 -7.59 10.16 -4.87
N TYR A 5 -7.66 9.47 -3.74
CA TYR A 5 -7.03 9.91 -2.51
C TYR A 5 -5.60 9.42 -2.54
N CYS A 6 -4.76 10.19 -3.23
CA CYS A 6 -3.33 10.12 -3.04
C CYS A 6 -3.01 10.68 -1.66
N VAL A 7 -2.55 9.82 -0.78
CA VAL A 7 -2.12 10.27 0.53
C VAL A 7 -0.62 10.51 0.48
N ILE A 8 -0.27 11.79 0.32
CA ILE A 8 1.11 12.28 0.32
C ILE A 8 1.56 12.40 1.76
N PHE A 9 2.36 11.45 2.25
CA PHE A 9 2.80 11.47 3.64
C PHE A 9 4.20 12.07 3.79
N LEU A 10 4.24 13.32 4.26
CA LEU A 10 5.47 14.02 4.63
C LEU A 10 6.04 13.61 6.00
N LEU A 11 5.37 12.71 6.74
CA LEU A 11 5.65 12.37 8.14
C LEU A 11 5.96 10.88 8.36
N VAL A 12 6.76 10.25 7.49
CA VAL A 12 7.48 9.03 7.88
C VAL A 12 8.94 9.41 8.19
N THR A 13 9.14 9.98 9.37
CA THR A 13 10.41 9.92 10.10
C THR A 13 10.13 8.88 11.20
N ILE A 14 10.61 7.63 11.20
CA ILE A 14 11.99 7.12 11.26
C ILE A 14 11.93 5.57 11.29
N VAL A 15 12.90 4.84 10.70
CA VAL A 15 13.68 3.78 11.39
C VAL A 15 15.12 3.78 10.87
N PHE A 16 16.07 3.96 11.79
CA PHE A 16 17.51 3.87 11.57
C PHE A 16 17.96 2.42 11.36
N ALA A 17 18.40 2.12 10.15
CA ALA A 17 19.45 1.15 9.83
C ALA A 17 20.11 1.55 8.49
N GLY A 18 20.68 2.75 8.40
CA GLY A 18 21.69 3.08 7.39
C GLY A 18 21.27 3.80 6.10
N THR A 19 20.03 4.27 5.92
CA THR A 19 19.65 5.07 4.73
C THR A 19 18.75 6.25 5.09
N ASP A 20 19.21 7.46 4.79
CA ASP A 20 18.56 8.75 5.06
C ASP A 20 17.23 8.96 4.27
N TRP A 21 16.24 9.54 4.95
CA TRP A 21 15.16 10.45 4.47
C TRP A 21 14.23 10.07 3.29
N TRP A 22 14.02 8.79 2.97
CA TRP A 22 12.98 8.39 2.00
C TRP A 22 11.55 8.73 2.47
N LYS A 23 10.79 9.40 1.60
CA LYS A 23 9.36 9.63 1.72
C LYS A 23 8.60 8.63 0.85
N TYR A 24 7.34 8.40 1.17
CA TYR A 24 6.49 7.45 0.46
C TYR A 24 5.15 8.09 0.12
N GLU A 25 4.68 7.82 -1.08
CA GLU A 25 3.38 8.25 -1.58
C GLU A 25 2.57 7.00 -1.93
N PHE A 26 1.33 6.96 -1.46
CA PHE A 26 0.40 5.90 -1.79
C PHE A 26 -0.89 6.49 -2.32
N CYS A 27 -1.23 6.11 -3.55
CA CYS A 27 -2.50 6.42 -4.18
C CYS A 27 -3.31 5.12 -4.28
N TYR A 28 -4.40 5.03 -3.52
CA TYR A 28 -5.26 3.86 -3.56
C TYR A 28 -5.83 3.65 -4.96
N GLY A 29 -5.61 2.47 -5.53
CA GLY A 29 -6.07 2.12 -6.87
C GLY A 29 -5.20 2.64 -8.01
N ASP A 30 -4.05 3.24 -7.72
CA ASP A 30 -3.14 3.78 -8.73
C ASP A 30 -1.71 3.25 -8.53
N GLU A 31 -0.92 3.82 -7.63
CA GLU A 31 0.47 3.42 -7.44
C GLU A 31 1.05 3.70 -6.04
N VAL A 32 2.20 3.08 -5.78
CA VAL A 32 3.04 3.31 -4.60
C VAL A 32 4.39 3.80 -5.09
N GLU A 33 4.78 5.01 -4.67
CA GLU A 33 6.08 5.60 -4.98
C GLU A 33 6.91 5.80 -3.71
N GLN A 34 8.22 5.61 -3.84
CA GLN A 34 9.22 6.07 -2.89
C GLN A 34 9.97 7.24 -3.50
N TYR A 35 10.19 8.31 -2.72
CA TYR A 35 10.94 9.46 -3.21
C TYR A 35 11.82 10.11 -2.15
N HIS A 36 12.98 10.60 -2.57
CA HIS A 36 13.90 11.37 -1.73
C HIS A 36 13.87 12.83 -2.18
N GLU A 37 13.91 13.78 -1.24
CA GLU A 37 13.94 15.21 -1.53
C GLU A 37 15.11 15.87 -0.80
N GLU A 38 16.19 16.14 -1.52
CA GLU A 38 17.27 17.00 -1.03
C GLU A 38 16.93 18.47 -1.27
N LYS A 39 17.44 19.34 -0.39
CA LYS A 39 17.28 20.80 -0.46
C LYS A 39 17.90 21.37 -1.75
N GLY A 40 17.18 21.31 -2.86
CA GLY A 40 17.52 22.06 -4.06
C GLY A 40 16.98 21.50 -5.36
N GLU A 41 17.19 20.21 -5.71
CA GLU A 41 16.91 19.82 -7.12
C GLU A 41 16.82 18.33 -7.48
N LYS A 42 17.34 17.38 -6.69
CA LYS A 42 17.26 15.95 -7.06
C LYS A 42 16.16 15.22 -6.29
N LYS A 43 15.00 15.07 -6.94
CA LYS A 43 13.97 14.09 -6.56
C LYS A 43 14.27 12.76 -7.24
N SER A 44 14.86 11.81 -6.51
CA SER A 44 14.87 10.42 -6.95
C SER A 44 13.50 9.85 -6.62
N ARG A 45 12.73 9.44 -7.64
CA ARG A 45 11.47 8.72 -7.51
C ARG A 45 11.69 7.28 -7.96
N ILE A 46 11.16 6.35 -7.18
CA ILE A 46 11.21 4.92 -7.45
C ILE A 46 9.79 4.40 -7.32
N LEU A 47 9.26 3.86 -8.41
CA LEU A 47 7.95 3.21 -8.42
C LEU A 47 8.07 1.82 -7.77
N LEU A 48 7.38 1.62 -6.65
CA LEU A 48 7.37 0.33 -5.95
C LEU A 48 6.34 -0.64 -6.53
N GLY A 49 5.26 -0.11 -7.12
CA GLY A 49 4.27 -0.90 -7.84
C GLY A 49 3.04 -0.09 -8.26
N LYS A 50 2.36 -0.61 -9.29
CA LYS A 50 1.11 -0.11 -9.85
C LYS A 50 -0.03 -1.07 -9.60
N TRP A 51 -1.20 -0.50 -9.34
CA TRP A 51 -2.45 -1.22 -9.26
C TRP A 51 -2.83 -1.74 -10.64
N ASN A 52 -3.20 -3.01 -10.68
CA ASN A 52 -3.83 -3.60 -11.85
C ASN A 52 -4.68 -4.77 -11.36
N LEU A 53 -5.97 -4.74 -11.68
CA LEU A 53 -6.93 -5.73 -11.21
C LEU A 53 -6.52 -7.15 -11.63
N GLU A 54 -6.11 -7.35 -12.88
CA GLU A 54 -5.71 -8.67 -13.39
C GLU A 54 -4.47 -9.21 -12.65
N ASN A 55 -3.44 -8.38 -12.49
CA ASN A 55 -2.24 -8.75 -11.72
C ASN A 55 -2.59 -9.10 -10.27
N HIS A 56 -3.48 -8.33 -9.64
CA HIS A 56 -3.93 -8.61 -8.29
C HIS A 56 -4.68 -9.95 -8.19
N MET A 57 -5.57 -10.24 -9.15
CA MET A 57 -6.29 -11.51 -9.19
C MET A 57 -5.36 -12.70 -9.39
N GLN A 58 -4.38 -12.58 -10.30
CA GLN A 58 -3.34 -13.61 -10.49
C GLN A 58 -2.50 -13.82 -9.22
N TRP A 59 -2.20 -12.73 -8.49
CA TRP A 59 -1.52 -12.81 -7.20
C TRP A 59 -2.36 -13.52 -6.14
N LEU A 60 -3.67 -13.28 -6.07
CA LEU A 60 -4.58 -13.98 -5.15
C LEU A 60 -4.72 -15.47 -5.46
N VAL A 61 -4.63 -15.88 -6.73
CA VAL A 61 -4.59 -17.31 -7.10
C VAL A 61 -3.34 -17.98 -6.53
N LYS A 62 -2.19 -17.29 -6.58
CA LYS A 62 -0.92 -17.78 -6.02
C LYS A 62 -0.87 -17.68 -4.48
N ASN A 63 -1.67 -16.79 -3.89
CA ASN A 63 -1.68 -16.50 -2.45
C ASN A 63 -3.12 -16.61 -1.88
N PRO A 64 -3.73 -17.80 -1.88
CA PRO A 64 -5.14 -17.96 -1.48
C PRO A 64 -5.41 -17.56 -0.03
N ASN A 65 -4.39 -17.61 0.84
CA ASN A 65 -4.47 -17.18 2.24
C ASN A 65 -4.63 -15.65 2.42
N LYS A 66 -4.51 -14.87 1.33
CA LYS A 66 -4.70 -13.41 1.35
C LYS A 66 -6.13 -13.00 1.06
N ARG A 67 -6.99 -13.93 0.62
CA ARG A 67 -8.41 -13.69 0.40
C ARG A 67 -9.13 -13.48 1.74
N PRO A 68 -10.13 -12.59 1.80
CA PRO A 68 -11.02 -12.51 2.95
C PRO A 68 -11.72 -13.84 3.24
N ILE A 69 -11.98 -14.11 4.51
CA ILE A 69 -12.76 -15.28 4.92
C ILE A 69 -14.24 -14.99 4.61
N ARG A 70 -14.89 -15.88 3.86
CA ARG A 70 -16.32 -15.76 3.55
C ARG A 70 -17.15 -15.63 4.83
N HIS A 71 -18.17 -14.79 4.78
CA HIS A 71 -19.12 -14.53 5.88
C HIS A 71 -18.52 -13.90 7.15
N LYS A 72 -17.31 -13.32 7.06
CA LYS A 72 -16.71 -12.57 8.16
C LYS A 72 -16.12 -11.27 7.64
N THR A 73 -16.54 -10.14 8.20
CA THR A 73 -15.90 -8.85 7.94
C THR A 73 -14.44 -8.95 8.41
N PRO A 74 -13.45 -8.82 7.52
CA PRO A 74 -12.07 -8.93 7.93
C PRO A 74 -11.63 -7.65 8.65
N LYS A 75 -10.59 -7.75 9.48
CA LYS A 75 -9.96 -6.58 10.12
C LYS A 75 -8.90 -5.92 9.23
N GLN A 76 -8.53 -6.58 8.14
CA GLN A 76 -7.56 -6.12 7.17
C GLN A 76 -7.79 -6.77 5.80
N VAL A 77 -7.35 -6.10 4.73
CA VAL A 77 -7.24 -6.66 3.38
C VAL A 77 -5.84 -6.43 2.82
N SER A 78 -5.45 -7.27 1.86
CA SER A 78 -4.16 -7.17 1.18
C SER A 78 -4.38 -6.93 -0.30
N HIS A 79 -3.81 -5.85 -0.83
CA HIS A 79 -3.81 -5.51 -2.24
C HIS A 79 -2.41 -5.63 -2.82
N PHE A 80 -2.32 -6.11 -4.05
CA PHE A 80 -1.04 -6.33 -4.72
C PHE A 80 -0.84 -5.26 -5.78
N TYR A 81 0.30 -4.59 -5.70
CA TYR A 81 0.75 -3.60 -6.66
C TYR A 81 2.06 -4.13 -7.26
N GLY A 82 2.07 -4.31 -8.57
CA GLY A 82 3.19 -4.94 -9.29
C GLY A 82 3.73 -4.02 -10.38
N ASN A 83 4.68 -4.51 -11.18
CA ASN A 83 5.22 -3.77 -12.32
C ASN A 83 5.82 -2.40 -11.94
N GLY A 84 6.48 -2.32 -10.79
CA GLY A 84 7.29 -1.15 -10.42
C GLY A 84 8.59 -1.07 -11.22
N ASP A 85 9.44 -0.12 -10.86
CA ASP A 85 10.74 0.08 -11.52
C ASP A 85 11.63 -1.15 -11.39
N VAL A 86 12.44 -1.41 -12.40
CA VAL A 86 13.37 -2.55 -12.43
C VAL A 86 14.39 -2.42 -11.31
N CYS A 87 14.46 -3.45 -10.48
CA CYS A 87 15.39 -3.56 -9.36
C CYS A 87 16.81 -3.82 -9.84
N ASP A 88 17.76 -2.97 -9.47
CA ASP A 88 19.17 -3.13 -9.88
C ASP A 88 19.82 -4.40 -9.33
N LEU A 89 19.36 -4.87 -8.15
CA LEU A 89 19.90 -6.05 -7.49
C LEU A 89 19.37 -7.37 -8.07
N THR A 90 18.11 -7.41 -8.49
CA THR A 90 17.44 -8.65 -8.91
C THR A 90 17.12 -8.70 -10.40
N GLY A 91 17.18 -7.57 -11.10
CA GLY A 91 16.75 -7.41 -12.49
C GLY A 91 15.24 -7.55 -12.69
N LYS A 92 14.45 -7.67 -11.63
CA LYS A 92 12.98 -7.85 -11.69
C LYS A 92 12.26 -6.54 -11.35
N PRO A 93 11.05 -6.32 -11.87
CA PRO A 93 10.19 -5.21 -11.43
C PRO A 93 9.95 -5.26 -9.92
N ARG A 94 10.04 -4.10 -9.25
CA ARG A 94 9.62 -3.95 -7.85
C ARG A 94 8.14 -4.27 -7.69
N GLN A 95 7.77 -4.75 -6.51
CA GLN A 95 6.39 -5.10 -6.16
C GLN A 95 6.11 -4.84 -4.68
N VAL A 96 4.86 -4.52 -4.34
CA VAL A 96 4.44 -4.22 -2.98
C VAL A 96 3.08 -4.84 -2.63
N GLU A 97 3.02 -5.47 -1.45
CA GLU A 97 1.77 -5.85 -0.80
C GLU A 97 1.31 -4.70 0.10
N VAL A 98 0.19 -4.04 -0.26
CA VAL A 98 -0.45 -3.00 0.55
C VAL A 98 -1.45 -3.66 1.49
N LYS A 99 -1.25 -3.50 2.80
CA LYS A 99 -2.12 -3.99 3.87
C LYS A 99 -2.92 -2.85 4.45
N LEU A 100 -4.22 -2.84 4.18
CA LEU A 100 -5.16 -1.87 4.73
C LEU A 100 -5.80 -2.48 5.99
N LYS A 101 -5.59 -1.87 7.15
CA LYS A 101 -6.02 -2.41 8.44
C LYS A 101 -6.85 -1.41 9.23
N CYS A 102 -8.01 -1.86 9.69
CA CYS A 102 -8.83 -1.12 10.63
C CYS A 102 -8.14 -1.09 12.00
N LYS A 103 -7.84 0.11 12.51
CA LYS A 103 -7.30 0.31 13.85
C LYS A 103 -7.76 1.64 14.43
N PHE A 104 -8.33 1.59 15.63
CA PHE A 104 -8.65 2.78 16.42
C PHE A 104 -7.44 3.14 17.28
N ALA A 105 -6.68 4.15 16.85
CA ALA A 105 -5.56 4.66 17.64
C ALA A 105 -6.06 5.77 18.57
N GLY A 106 -6.24 5.47 19.86
CA GLY A 106 -6.15 6.45 20.94
C GLY A 106 -7.06 7.68 20.94
N GLY A 107 -8.12 7.74 20.14
CA GLY A 107 -9.21 8.74 20.25
C GLY A 107 -9.42 9.66 19.06
N ASP A 108 -8.46 9.78 18.14
CA ASP A 108 -8.59 10.64 16.96
C ASP A 108 -8.99 9.80 15.71
N PRO A 109 -10.19 10.03 15.14
CA PRO A 109 -10.66 9.33 13.93
C PRO A 109 -9.82 9.61 12.67
N GLU A 110 -9.01 10.68 12.65
CA GLU A 110 -8.19 11.07 11.50
C GLU A 110 -6.76 10.54 11.55
N THR A 111 -6.36 9.88 12.64
CA THR A 111 -5.01 9.32 12.75
C THR A 111 -4.79 8.20 11.73
N VAL A 112 -3.76 8.35 10.90
CA VAL A 112 -3.25 7.31 9.99
C VAL A 112 -1.84 6.93 10.40
N ALA A 113 -1.60 5.64 10.58
CA ALA A 113 -0.26 5.09 10.82
C ALA A 113 0.19 4.29 9.59
N LEU A 114 1.41 4.55 9.12
CA LEU A 114 2.00 3.92 7.95
C LEU A 114 3.32 3.25 8.34
N TYR A 115 3.63 2.11 7.73
CA TYR A 115 4.98 1.53 7.77
C TYR A 115 5.30 0.84 6.45
N LEU A 116 6.57 0.88 6.06
CA LEU A 116 7.10 0.13 4.93
C LEU A 116 8.17 -0.83 5.42
N MET A 117 8.13 -2.07 4.94
CA MET A 117 9.16 -3.08 5.20
C MET A 117 9.58 -3.73 3.88
N GLU A 118 10.86 -4.02 3.73
CA GLU A 118 11.43 -4.77 2.60
C GLU A 118 11.91 -6.14 3.10
N PRO A 119 11.00 -7.13 3.26
CA PRO A 119 11.37 -8.47 3.73
C PRO A 119 12.31 -9.22 2.77
N LYS A 120 12.30 -8.89 1.48
CA LYS A 120 13.24 -9.38 0.47
C LYS A 120 13.61 -8.24 -0.47
N PRO A 121 14.79 -8.29 -1.12
CA PRO A 121 15.20 -7.25 -2.06
C PRO A 121 14.12 -6.97 -3.11
N CYS A 122 13.64 -5.73 -3.17
CA CYS A 122 12.64 -5.22 -4.09
C CYS A 122 11.23 -5.84 -3.98
N GLU A 123 10.94 -6.53 -2.87
CA GLU A 123 9.60 -6.95 -2.46
C GLU A 123 9.22 -6.22 -1.17
N TYR A 124 8.18 -5.38 -1.23
CA TYR A 124 7.81 -4.50 -0.13
C TYR A 124 6.47 -4.91 0.51
N ILE A 125 6.30 -4.54 1.78
CA ILE A 125 5.02 -4.58 2.49
C ILE A 125 4.75 -3.17 3.02
N LEU A 126 3.68 -2.55 2.52
CA LEU A 126 3.18 -1.26 2.99
C LEU A 126 1.97 -1.49 3.90
N GLY A 127 2.09 -1.18 5.19
CA GLY A 127 0.95 -1.23 6.11
C GLY A 127 0.33 0.13 6.33
N ILE A 128 -0.99 0.21 6.24
CA ILE A 128 -1.78 1.41 6.50
C ILE A 128 -2.82 1.07 7.55
N GLU A 129 -2.75 1.75 8.68
CA GLU A 129 -3.68 1.58 9.80
C GLU A 129 -4.47 2.88 10.00
N SER A 130 -5.80 2.81 9.93
CA SER A 130 -6.67 3.97 10.14
C SER A 130 -8.07 3.52 10.60
N PRO A 131 -8.78 4.34 11.41
CA PRO A 131 -10.20 4.14 11.70
C PRO A 131 -11.08 4.18 10.45
N LEU A 132 -10.72 4.97 9.43
CA LEU A 132 -11.50 5.10 8.18
C LEU A 132 -11.59 3.77 7.42
N ILE A 133 -10.54 2.96 7.49
CA ILE A 133 -10.49 1.63 6.86
C ILE A 133 -11.58 0.71 7.44
N CYS A 134 -12.00 0.90 8.69
CA CYS A 134 -13.04 0.08 9.31
C CYS A 134 -14.38 0.13 8.55
N HIS A 135 -14.76 1.30 8.03
CA HIS A 135 -15.97 1.47 7.24
C HIS A 135 -15.81 0.82 5.85
N LEU A 136 -14.65 1.00 5.21
CA LEU A 136 -14.38 0.45 3.89
C LEU A 136 -14.33 -1.09 3.90
N LEU A 137 -13.84 -1.71 4.97
CA LEU A 137 -13.81 -3.16 5.11
C LEU A 137 -15.20 -3.81 5.13
N SER A 138 -16.27 -3.03 5.37
CA SER A 138 -17.65 -3.54 5.30
C SER A 138 -18.20 -3.64 3.87
N THR A 139 -17.58 -2.96 2.90
CA THR A 139 -18.03 -2.88 1.50
C THR A 139 -17.19 -3.71 0.54
N ILE A 140 -16.24 -4.49 1.05
CA ILE A 140 -15.36 -5.32 0.22
C ILE A 140 -16.09 -6.51 -0.38
N ASP A 141 -15.63 -6.96 -1.55
CA ASP A 141 -16.06 -8.20 -2.18
C ASP A 141 -15.32 -9.44 -1.62
N GLU A 142 -15.56 -10.61 -2.21
CA GLU A 142 -14.88 -11.86 -1.84
C GLU A 142 -13.39 -11.91 -2.18
N ASN A 143 -12.89 -10.95 -2.96
CA ASN A 143 -11.47 -10.77 -3.29
C ASN A 143 -10.80 -9.73 -2.38
N GLY A 144 -11.57 -9.06 -1.52
CA GLY A 144 -11.05 -8.00 -0.65
C GLY A 144 -10.91 -6.65 -1.34
N ILE A 145 -11.56 -6.47 -2.49
CA ILE A 145 -11.58 -5.24 -3.27
C ILE A 145 -12.72 -4.38 -2.76
N MET A 146 -12.44 -3.11 -2.46
CA MET A 146 -13.46 -2.14 -2.07
C MET A 146 -14.14 -1.63 -3.34
N ASN A 147 -15.40 -1.98 -3.54
CA ASN A 147 -16.20 -1.45 -4.64
C ASN A 147 -16.84 -0.13 -4.19
N HIS A 148 -16.68 0.94 -4.97
CA HIS A 148 -17.44 2.16 -4.73
C HIS A 148 -18.83 1.99 -5.34
N PRO A 149 -19.90 2.47 -4.69
CA PRO A 149 -21.27 2.39 -5.23
C PRO A 149 -21.53 3.25 -6.49
N ASP A 150 -20.52 3.86 -7.11
CA ASP A 150 -20.67 4.75 -8.28
C ASP A 150 -19.80 4.36 -9.50
N ASP A 151 -19.37 3.10 -9.60
CA ASP A 151 -18.84 2.50 -10.85
C ASP A 151 -19.93 1.70 -11.59
#